data_AF-A0A1W9YMS1-F1
#
_entry.id   AF-A0A1W9YMS1-F1
#
_cell.length_a   1.000
_cell.length_b   1.000
_cell.length_c   1.000
_cell.angle_alpha   90.00
_cell.angle_beta   90.00
_cell.angle_gamma   90.00
#
_symmetry.space_group_name_H-M   'P 1'
#
loop_
_entity.id
_entity.type
_entity.pdbx_description
1 polymer ?
#
loop_
_entity_poly.entity_id
_entity_poly.type
_entity_poly.pdbx_seq_one_letter_code
_entity_poly.pdbx_strand_id
1 'polypeptide(L)' 'CRYGDLAYVDAWDALLAVEESHGPTGVVHRIVRLDADGARRVLVEGADFYAAPRAAGQGRRLAWIEWDRPHQPWTETR' A
#
# COMPACT_ATOMS: atom_id res chain seq x y z
N CYS A 1 5.64 -6.35 11.01
CA CYS A 1 5.38 -5.37 9.95
C CYS A 1 5.28 -3.97 10.53
N ARG A 2 5.54 -2.95 9.72
CA ARG A 2 5.29 -1.53 10.01
C ARG A 2 4.29 -0.98 8.99
N TYR A 3 3.55 0.06 9.34
CA TYR A 3 2.53 0.65 8.47
C TYR A 3 2.66 2.16 8.40
N GLY A 4 2.39 2.74 7.23
CA GLY A 4 2.38 4.18 6.98
C GLY A 4 1.31 4.58 5.97
N ASP A 5 1.12 5.89 5.79
CA ASP A 5 0.13 6.49 4.86
C ASP A 5 -1.29 5.92 5.07
N LEU A 6 -1.69 5.88 6.34
CA LEU A 6 -2.97 5.33 6.77
C LEU A 6 -4.12 6.20 6.29
N ALA A 7 -5.09 5.58 5.62
CA ALA A 7 -6.34 6.23 5.21
C ALA A 7 -7.53 5.33 5.56
N TYR A 8 -8.49 5.86 6.30
CA TYR A 8 -9.76 5.17 6.52
C TYR A 8 -10.61 5.21 5.25
N VAL A 9 -11.13 4.05 4.84
CA VAL A 9 -11.99 3.90 3.67
C VAL A 9 -13.36 3.45 4.14
N ASP A 10 -14.30 4.41 4.20
CA ASP A 10 -15.65 4.22 4.72
C ASP A 10 -16.39 3.06 4.05
N ALA A 11 -16.30 2.95 2.72
CA ALA A 11 -16.93 1.88 1.93
C ALA A 11 -16.45 0.46 2.28
N TRP A 12 -15.32 0.33 2.99
CA TRP A 12 -14.77 -0.95 3.43
C TRP A 12 -14.87 -1.16 4.94
N ASP A 13 -15.19 -0.11 5.70
CA ASP A 13 -15.03 -0.07 7.16
C ASP A 13 -13.64 -0.57 7.58
N ALA A 14 -12.60 -0.05 6.92
CA ALA A 14 -11.23 -0.56 7.04
C ALA A 14 -10.18 0.52 6.78
N LEU A 15 -8.96 0.27 7.23
CA LEU A 15 -7.79 1.10 6.91
C LEU A 15 -7.11 0.60 5.65
N LEU A 16 -6.80 1.53 4.75
CA LEU A 16 -5.83 1.40 3.67
C LEU A 16 -4.47 1.86 4.19
N ALA A 17 -3.41 1.12 3.89
CA ALA A 17 -2.06 1.47 4.34
C ALA A 17 -1.00 0.99 3.37
N VAL A 18 0.17 1.63 3.43
CA VAL A 18 1.42 1.04 2.95
C VAL A 18 2.00 0.19 4.08
N GLU A 19 2.25 -1.08 3.81
CA GLU A 19 2.96 -2.00 4.68
C GLU A 19 4.44 -2.08 4.30
N GLU A 20 5.30 -2.10 5.31
CA GLU A 20 6.68 -2.54 5.21
C GLU A 20 6.88 -3.82 6.05
N SER A 21 7.37 -4.89 5.42
CA SER A 21 7.69 -6.15 6.09
C SER A 21 9.14 -6.54 5.86
N HIS A 22 9.84 -6.90 6.93
CA HIS A 22 11.23 -7.36 6.89
C HIS A 22 11.26 -8.89 6.95
N GLY A 23 11.86 -9.52 5.95
CA GLY A 23 12.08 -10.95 5.89
C GLY A 23 13.55 -11.31 5.69
N PRO A 24 13.89 -12.60 5.66
CA PRO A 24 15.27 -13.07 5.49
C PRO A 24 15.91 -12.62 4.16
N THR A 25 15.08 -12.39 3.14
CA THR A 25 15.49 -12.05 1.77
C THR A 25 15.44 -10.55 1.48
N GLY A 26 15.11 -9.71 2.47
CA GLY A 26 15.02 -8.26 2.32
C GLY A 26 13.72 -7.67 2.85
N VAL A 27 13.43 -6.45 2.39
CA VAL A 27 12.23 -5.70 2.76
C VAL A 27 11.24 -5.76 1.60
N VAL A 28 9.96 -5.96 1.92
CA VAL A 28 8.87 -5.93 0.93
C VAL A 28 7.86 -4.87 1.32
N HIS A 29 7.49 -4.03 0.36
CA HIS A 29 6.46 -3.03 0.48
C HIS A 29 5.17 -3.47 -0.23
N ARG A 30 4.02 -3.16 0.36
CA ARG A 30 2.71 -3.52 -0.19
C ARG A 30 1.67 -2.45 0.12
N ILE A 31 0.63 -2.37 -0.70
CA ILE A 31 -0.60 -1.70 -0.31
C ILE A 31 -1.53 -2.74 0.30
N VAL A 32 -1.98 -2.51 1.53
CA VAL A 32 -2.79 -3.44 2.31
C VAL A 32 -4.09 -2.80 2.80
N ARG A 33 -5.08 -3.66 3.01
CA ARG A 33 -6.30 -3.37 3.77
C ARG A 33 -6.20 -4.04 5.14
N LEU A 34 -6.52 -3.29 6.19
CA LEU A 34 -6.60 -3.76 7.57
C LEU A 34 -8.02 -3.56 8.06
N ASP A 35 -8.74 -4.66 8.28
CA ASP A 35 -10.11 -4.64 8.78
C ASP A 35 -10.18 -4.43 10.30
N ALA A 36 -11.34 -4.00 10.79
CA ALA A 36 -11.62 -3.83 12.21
C ALA A 36 -11.50 -5.14 13.02
N ASP A 37 -11.69 -6.30 12.40
CA ASP A 37 -11.50 -7.62 13.02
C ASP A 37 -10.02 -8.07 13.07
N GLY A 38 -9.10 -7.22 12.59
CA GLY A 38 -7.68 -7.50 12.50
C GLY A 38 -7.27 -8.27 11.24
N ALA A 39 -8.21 -8.59 10.33
CA ALA A 39 -7.87 -9.25 9.08
C ALA A 39 -7.02 -8.32 8.19
N ARG A 40 -5.92 -8.88 7.68
CA ARG A 40 -5.00 -8.20 6.77
C ARG A 40 -5.15 -8.78 5.37
N ARG A 41 -5.34 -7.93 4.37
CA ARG A 41 -5.38 -8.32 2.95
C ARG A 41 -4.40 -7.50 2.13
N VAL A 42 -3.61 -8.18 1.29
CA VAL A 42 -2.76 -7.52 0.29
C VAL A 42 -3.64 -7.10 -0.88
N LEU A 43 -3.53 -5.83 -1.29
CA LEU A 43 -4.22 -5.29 -2.45
C LEU A 43 -3.28 -5.13 -3.64
N VAL A 44 -2.04 -4.69 -3.38
CA VAL A 44 -1.00 -4.49 -4.40
C VAL A 44 0.36 -4.90 -3.83
N GLU A 45 1.17 -5.59 -4.64
CA GLU A 45 2.56 -5.94 -4.35
C GLU A 45 3.35 -6.11 -5.66
N GLY A 46 4.68 -6.09 -5.57
CA GLY A 46 5.59 -6.42 -6.68
C GLY A 46 6.58 -5.31 -7.05
N ALA A 47 6.25 -4.04 -6.81
CA ALA A 47 7.19 -2.94 -6.93
C ALA A 47 8.06 -2.83 -5.66
N ASP A 48 9.23 -2.23 -5.76
CA ASP A 48 10.09 -1.97 -4.60
C ASP A 48 9.42 -0.99 -3.64
N PHE A 49 8.67 0.01 -4.13
CA PHE A 49 8.09 1.05 -3.28
C PHE A 49 6.69 1.51 -3.70
N TYR A 50 5.93 1.97 -2.70
CA TYR A 50 4.58 2.50 -2.83
C TYR A 50 4.40 3.75 -1.98
N ALA A 51 3.62 4.72 -2.46
CA ALA A 51 3.25 5.92 -1.71
C ALA A 51 1.84 6.43 -2.08
N ALA A 52 1.26 7.21 -1.17
CA ALA A 52 0.00 7.93 -1.35
C ALA A 52 -1.18 7.09 -1.85
N PRO A 53 -1.45 5.88 -1.31
CA PRO A 53 -2.59 5.09 -1.75
C PRO A 53 -3.89 5.83 -1.39
N ARG A 54 -4.80 5.94 -2.36
CA ARG A 54 -6.13 6.55 -2.20
C ARG A 54 -7.19 5.66 -2.82
N ALA A 55 -8.27 5.43 -2.06
CA ALA A 55 -9.45 4.76 -2.54
C ALA A 55 -10.46 5.78 -3.09
N ALA A 56 -11.13 5.43 -4.19
CA ALA A 56 -12.14 6.28 -4.83
C ALA A 56 -13.34 5.46 -5.33
N GLY A 57 -14.46 6.15 -5.60
CA GLY A 57 -15.67 5.52 -6.14
C GLY A 57 -16.21 4.40 -5.25
N GLN A 58 -16.43 4.69 -3.97
CA GLN A 58 -16.89 3.71 -2.97
C GLN A 58 -15.92 2.52 -2.83
N GLY A 59 -14.61 2.80 -2.81
CA GLY A 59 -13.59 1.76 -2.64
C GLY A 59 -13.47 0.78 -3.81
N ARG A 60 -13.99 1.11 -4.99
CA ARG A 60 -13.90 0.26 -6.19
C ARG A 60 -12.71 0.59 -7.07
N ARG A 61 -12.07 1.74 -6.84
CA ARG A 61 -10.87 2.19 -7.55
C ARG A 61 -9.81 2.55 -6.54
N LEU A 62 -8.58 2.29 -6.90
CA LEU A 62 -7.40 2.57 -6.10
C LEU A 62 -6.40 3.30 -6.99
N ALA A 63 -5.79 4.34 -6.46
CA ALA A 63 -4.70 5.07 -7.11
C ALA A 63 -3.55 5.19 -6.11
N TRP A 64 -2.32 5.11 -6.60
CA TRP A 64 -1.09 5.19 -5.81
C TRP A 64 0.07 5.63 -6.70
N ILE A 65 1.23 5.86 -6.10
CA ILE A 65 2.51 6.04 -6.79
C ILE A 65 3.35 4.80 -6.51
N GLU A 66 3.89 4.16 -7.54
CA GLU A 66 4.87 3.08 -7.41
C GLU A 66 6.12 3.34 -8.25
N TRP A 67 7.26 2.85 -7.77
CA TRP A 67 8.54 2.93 -8.48
C TRP A 67 9.48 1.82 -8.01
N ASP A 68 10.50 1.56 -8.83
CA ASP A 68 11.52 0.54 -8.57
C ASP A 68 12.91 1.16 -8.44
N ARG A 69 13.82 0.46 -7.74
CA ARG A 69 15.24 0.86 -7.72
C ARG A 69 15.84 0.72 -9.12
N PRO A 70 16.82 1.59 -9.48
CA PRO A 70 17.45 2.62 -8.65
C PRO A 70 16.70 3.97 -8.64
N HIS A 71 15.50 4.04 -9.22
CA HIS A 71 14.81 5.29 -9.47
C HIS A 71 14.16 5.86 -8.20
N GLN A 72 13.83 7.14 -8.27
CA GLN A 72 13.03 7.87 -7.29
C GLN A 72 11.70 8.25 -7.96
N PRO A 73 10.62 8.50 -7.20
CA PRO A 73 9.29 8.70 -7.79
C PRO A 73 9.17 9.96 -8.66
N TRP A 74 10.08 10.93 -8.53
CA TRP A 74 10.14 12.11 -9.40
C TRP A 74 11.02 11.93 -10.64
N THR A 75 11.68 10.78 -10.78
CA THR A 75 12.49 10.42 -11.96
C THR A 75 11.76 9.42 -12.84
N GLU A 76 11.16 8.39 -12.25
CA GLU A 76 10.39 7.37 -12.97
C GLU A 76 9.36 6.71 -12.04
N THR A 77 8.17 6.46 -12.57
CA THR A 77 7.08 5.70 -11.92
C THR A 77 6.63 4.57 -12.84
N ARG A 78 6.12 3.48 -12.27
CA ARG A 78 5.68 2.28 -13.00
C ARG A 78 4.15 2.21 -13.15
#